data_AF-A0A7W6EB87-F1
#
_entry.id   AF-A0A7W6EB87-F1
#
_cell.length_a   1.000
_cell.length_b   1.000
_cell.length_c   1.000
_cell.angle_alpha   90.00
_cell.angle_beta   90.00
_cell.angle_gamma   90.00
#
_symmetry.space_group_name_H-M   'P 1'
#
loop_
_entity.id
_entity.type
_entity.pdbx_description
1 polymer ?
#
loop_
_entity_poly.entity_id
_entity_poly.type
_entity_poly.pdbx_seq_one_letter_code
_entity_poly.pdbx_strand_id
1 'polypeptide(L)'
;MKTVSIDGAQLTSLNLYRAALSEECQEKRLRAIEVVTHDVVARQINLFASSKGKGWSSKPKYSEFAKLVMASTDERYEAAIEFGQIMRRYDQDNDRKLYVAELIGMNVLTSIKAQSFQGLHSPDGILEQVRAYAQQNKVIGARNKALLLKSWRTYLGVVHLGMAMQLCAANPELDLSRFSAAPSARLSHLSFEGDRAFPAQC
;
A
#
# COMPACT_ATOMS: atom_id res chain seq x y z
N MET A 1 -14.08 4.94 4.33
CA MET A 1 -12.90 4.08 4.04
C MET A 1 -13.10 3.48 2.66
N LYS A 2 -12.19 3.71 1.68
CA LYS A 2 -12.25 3.09 0.34
C LYS A 2 -11.39 1.82 0.38
N THR A 3 -12.02 0.66 0.20
CA THR A 3 -11.31 -0.62 0.06
C THR A 3 -10.89 -0.78 -1.39
N VAL A 4 -9.63 -1.14 -1.63
CA VAL A 4 -9.13 -1.43 -2.97
C VAL A 4 -8.94 -2.94 -3.05
N SER A 5 -9.71 -3.58 -3.93
CA SER A 5 -9.52 -4.99 -4.24
C SER A 5 -8.32 -5.10 -5.20
N ILE A 6 -7.43 -6.04 -4.91
CA ILE A 6 -6.33 -6.41 -5.80
C ILE A 6 -6.60 -7.84 -6.27
N ASP A 7 -6.73 -8.04 -7.57
CA ASP A 7 -6.79 -9.35 -8.20
C ASP A 7 -5.52 -9.64 -9.02
N GLY A 8 -5.45 -10.81 -9.66
CA GLY A 8 -4.25 -11.36 -10.29
C GLY A 8 -3.32 -10.35 -10.99
N ALA A 9 -3.83 -9.51 -11.91
CA ALA A 9 -2.98 -8.54 -12.62
C ALA A 9 -2.47 -7.42 -11.69
N GLN A 10 -3.30 -7.00 -10.75
CA GLN A 10 -2.97 -5.99 -9.76
C GLN A 10 -1.93 -6.54 -8.75
N LEU A 11 -1.99 -7.83 -8.39
CA LEU A 11 -0.99 -8.51 -7.56
C LEU A 11 0.40 -8.55 -8.22
N THR A 12 0.46 -8.68 -9.55
CA THR A 12 1.75 -8.58 -10.27
C THR A 12 2.30 -7.16 -10.35
N SER A 13 1.52 -6.17 -9.92
CA SER A 13 1.81 -4.75 -10.02
C SER A 13 1.87 -4.03 -8.66
N LEU A 14 2.13 -4.77 -7.57
CA LEU A 14 2.16 -4.21 -6.21
C LEU A 14 3.12 -3.03 -6.04
N ASN A 15 4.23 -3.00 -6.79
CA ASN A 15 5.17 -1.87 -6.75
C ASN A 15 4.52 -0.57 -7.26
N LEU A 16 3.61 -0.64 -8.24
CA LEU A 16 2.87 0.53 -8.71
C LEU A 16 1.87 1.00 -7.66
N TYR A 17 1.18 0.06 -7.00
CA TYR A 17 0.29 0.40 -5.88
C TYR A 17 1.07 0.98 -4.69
N ARG A 18 2.28 0.48 -4.41
CA ARG A 18 3.19 1.07 -3.41
C ARG A 18 3.52 2.52 -3.75
N ALA A 19 3.79 2.82 -5.03
CA ALA A 19 4.00 4.20 -5.49
C ALA A 19 2.75 5.07 -5.28
N ALA A 20 1.57 4.60 -5.67
CA ALA A 20 0.33 5.34 -5.44
C ALA A 20 0.03 5.59 -3.95
N LEU A 21 0.26 4.60 -3.09
CA LEU A 21 0.06 4.70 -1.64
C LEU A 21 1.02 5.68 -0.96
N SER A 22 2.12 6.02 -1.63
CA SER A 22 3.12 6.97 -1.13
C SER A 22 2.71 8.44 -1.25
N GLU A 23 1.58 8.74 -1.89
CA GLU A 23 1.11 10.13 -2.00
C GLU A 23 0.79 10.75 -0.64
N GLU A 24 1.17 12.03 -0.48
CA GLU A 24 1.23 12.71 0.82
C GLU A 24 -0.13 12.95 1.48
N CYS A 25 -1.18 13.11 0.67
CA CYS A 25 -2.54 13.34 1.14
C CYS A 25 -3.50 12.31 0.56
N GLN A 26 -4.65 12.16 1.23
CA GLN A 26 -5.65 11.16 0.88
C GLN A 26 -6.19 11.34 -0.54
N GLU A 27 -6.48 12.58 -0.96
CA GLU A 27 -7.00 12.86 -2.29
C GLU A 27 -6.03 12.43 -3.40
N LYS A 28 -4.78 12.88 -3.33
CA LYS A 28 -3.72 12.48 -4.27
C LYS A 28 -3.51 10.97 -4.28
N ARG A 29 -3.58 10.31 -3.12
CA ARG A 29 -3.45 8.86 -3.01
C ARG A 29 -4.58 8.13 -3.72
N LEU A 30 -5.83 8.53 -3.50
CA LEU A 30 -6.98 7.90 -4.14
C LEU A 30 -6.92 8.08 -5.66
N ARG A 31 -6.54 9.27 -6.12
CA ARG A 31 -6.34 9.54 -7.54
C ARG A 31 -5.19 8.70 -8.11
N ALA A 32 -4.05 8.63 -7.42
CA ALA A 32 -2.92 7.84 -7.87
C ALA A 32 -3.24 6.34 -7.96
N ILE A 33 -4.08 5.81 -7.06
CA ILE A 33 -4.56 4.42 -7.13
C ILE A 33 -5.41 4.20 -8.37
N GLU A 34 -6.30 5.14 -8.71
CA GLU A 34 -7.11 5.07 -9.93
C GLU A 34 -6.23 5.08 -11.18
N VAL A 35 -5.28 6.01 -11.23
CA VAL A 35 -4.31 6.14 -12.32
C VAL A 35 -3.48 4.86 -12.51
N VAL A 36 -2.93 4.32 -11.42
CA VAL A 36 -2.19 3.05 -11.45
C VAL A 36 -3.07 1.90 -11.89
N THR A 37 -4.33 1.86 -11.47
CA THR A 37 -5.27 0.81 -11.89
C THR A 37 -5.52 0.85 -13.39
N HIS A 38 -5.65 2.05 -13.96
CA HIS A 38 -5.75 2.22 -15.42
C HIS A 38 -4.49 1.76 -16.17
N ASP A 39 -3.29 2.00 -15.63
CA ASP A 39 -2.03 1.48 -16.20
C ASP A 39 -1.96 -0.06 -16.13
N VAL A 40 -2.37 -0.65 -15.01
CA VAL A 40 -2.43 -2.12 -14.87
C VAL A 40 -3.38 -2.75 -15.89
N VAL A 41 -4.55 -2.15 -16.10
CA VAL A 41 -5.50 -2.58 -17.13
C VAL A 41 -4.87 -2.45 -18.53
N ALA A 42 -4.16 -1.36 -18.83
CA ALA A 42 -3.47 -1.19 -20.11
C ALA A 42 -2.41 -2.29 -20.35
N ARG A 43 -1.62 -2.65 -19.33
CA ARG A 43 -0.67 -3.77 -19.41
C ARG A 43 -1.36 -5.10 -19.65
N GLN A 44 -2.50 -5.34 -18.99
CA GLN A 44 -3.27 -6.56 -19.17
C GLN A 44 -3.84 -6.69 -20.59
N ILE A 45 -4.29 -5.58 -21.19
CA ILE A 45 -4.72 -5.54 -22.60
C ILE A 45 -3.56 -5.96 -23.52
N ASN A 46 -2.36 -5.41 -23.30
CA ASN A 46 -1.18 -5.75 -24.09
C ASN A 46 -0.78 -7.23 -23.94
N LEU A 47 -0.88 -7.77 -22.72
CA LEU A 47 -0.66 -9.19 -22.44
C LEU A 47 -1.67 -10.07 -23.19
N PHE A 48 -2.95 -9.68 -23.20
CA PHE A 48 -4.00 -10.44 -23.89
C PHE A 48 -3.84 -10.38 -25.40
N ALA A 49 -3.53 -9.20 -25.96
CA ALA A 49 -3.24 -9.05 -27.39
C ALA A 49 -2.09 -9.96 -27.84
N SER A 50 -1.02 -10.04 -27.03
CA SER A 50 0.17 -10.84 -27.33
C SER A 50 -0.04 -12.34 -27.13
N SER A 51 -0.69 -12.75 -26.04
CA SER A 51 -0.81 -14.18 -25.66
C SER A 51 -2.06 -14.87 -26.18
N LYS A 52 -3.16 -14.14 -26.42
CA LYS A 52 -4.48 -14.70 -26.81
C LYS A 52 -4.86 -14.35 -28.25
N GLY A 53 -4.05 -13.53 -28.94
CA GLY A 53 -4.23 -13.07 -30.31
C GLY A 53 -5.19 -11.87 -30.44
N LYS A 54 -5.16 -11.19 -31.59
CA LYS A 54 -5.91 -9.95 -31.85
C LYS A 54 -7.44 -10.04 -31.67
N GLY A 55 -8.02 -11.24 -31.72
CA GLY A 55 -9.46 -11.48 -31.53
C GLY A 55 -9.86 -11.85 -30.10
N TRP A 56 -9.00 -11.65 -29.09
CA TRP A 56 -9.30 -12.05 -27.71
C TRP A 56 -10.56 -11.37 -27.15
N SER A 57 -10.80 -10.11 -27.52
CA SER A 57 -11.94 -9.31 -27.03
C SER A 57 -13.30 -9.83 -27.48
N SER A 58 -13.35 -10.56 -28.60
CA SER A 58 -14.57 -11.18 -29.13
C SER A 58 -14.91 -12.52 -28.46
N LYS A 59 -14.01 -13.08 -27.64
CA LYS A 59 -14.26 -14.35 -26.94
C LYS A 59 -15.21 -14.11 -25.75
N PRO A 60 -16.28 -14.91 -25.57
CA PRO A 60 -17.26 -14.71 -24.49
C PRO A 60 -16.64 -14.61 -23.08
N LYS A 61 -15.58 -15.37 -22.81
CA LYS A 61 -14.86 -15.34 -21.52
C LYS A 61 -14.27 -13.97 -21.17
N TYR A 62 -14.00 -13.11 -22.16
CA TYR A 62 -13.36 -11.80 -21.95
C TYR A 62 -14.28 -10.62 -22.30
N SER A 63 -15.54 -10.87 -22.66
CA SER A 63 -16.42 -9.82 -23.17
C SER A 63 -16.75 -8.75 -22.14
N GLU A 64 -16.84 -9.11 -20.86
CA GLU A 64 -17.09 -8.15 -19.78
C GLU A 64 -15.89 -7.22 -19.58
N PHE A 65 -14.68 -7.79 -19.47
CA PHE A 65 -13.45 -7.02 -19.40
C PHE A 65 -13.26 -6.12 -20.64
N ALA A 66 -13.52 -6.65 -21.85
CA ALA A 66 -13.46 -5.86 -23.07
C ALA A 66 -14.43 -4.67 -23.06
N LYS A 67 -15.66 -4.84 -22.57
CA LYS A 67 -16.62 -3.73 -22.40
C LYS A 67 -16.12 -2.68 -21.42
N LEU A 68 -15.59 -3.09 -20.27
CA LEU A 68 -15.01 -2.18 -19.27
C LEU A 68 -13.83 -1.38 -19.84
N VAL A 69 -12.96 -2.04 -20.60
CA VAL A 69 -11.82 -1.41 -21.26
C VAL A 69 -12.28 -0.36 -22.28
N MET A 70 -13.29 -0.67 -23.08
CA MET A 70 -13.83 0.27 -24.07
C MET A 70 -14.51 1.47 -23.40
N ALA A 71 -15.27 1.23 -22.34
CA ALA A 71 -15.99 2.27 -21.60
C ALA A 71 -15.08 3.23 -20.83
N SER A 72 -13.83 2.84 -20.56
CA SER A 72 -12.85 3.64 -19.79
C SER A 72 -11.72 4.21 -20.65
N THR A 73 -11.94 4.36 -21.96
CA THR A 73 -10.85 4.72 -22.90
C THR A 73 -10.31 6.12 -22.63
N ASP A 74 -11.19 7.09 -22.42
CA ASP A 74 -10.81 8.49 -22.20
C ASP A 74 -10.12 8.64 -20.84
N GLU A 75 -10.66 8.02 -19.78
CA GLU A 75 -10.04 8.04 -18.46
C GLU A 75 -8.67 7.35 -18.44
N ARG A 76 -8.49 6.28 -19.21
CA ARG A 76 -7.19 5.62 -19.36
C ARG A 76 -6.17 6.49 -20.09
N TYR A 77 -6.59 7.28 -21.07
CA TYR A 77 -5.70 8.20 -21.78
C TYR A 77 -5.20 9.29 -20.84
N GLU A 78 -6.10 9.93 -20.09
CA GLU A 78 -5.73 10.94 -19.08
C GLU A 78 -4.85 10.35 -17.97
N ALA A 79 -5.17 9.15 -17.49
CA ALA A 79 -4.38 8.45 -16.48
C ALA A 79 -2.94 8.17 -16.96
N ALA A 80 -2.73 7.83 -18.24
CA ALA A 80 -1.40 7.57 -18.77
C ALA A 80 -0.48 8.81 -18.70
N ILE A 81 -1.05 10.02 -18.89
CA ILE A 81 -0.32 11.28 -18.76
C ILE A 81 0.06 11.53 -17.30
N GLU A 82 -0.88 11.31 -16.38
CA GLU A 82 -0.69 11.54 -14.95
C GLU A 82 0.27 10.52 -14.29
N PHE A 83 0.26 9.27 -14.78
CA PHE A 83 1.08 8.18 -14.26
C PHE A 83 2.57 8.55 -14.19
N GLY A 84 3.10 9.17 -15.26
CA GLY A 84 4.50 9.60 -15.30
C GLY A 84 4.85 10.69 -14.27
N GLN A 85 3.87 11.45 -13.77
CA GLN A 85 4.10 12.43 -12.70
C GLN A 85 4.12 11.75 -11.32
N ILE A 86 3.24 10.77 -11.09
CA ILE A 86 3.20 9.97 -9.86
C ILE A 86 4.53 9.23 -9.67
N MET A 87 5.00 8.55 -10.72
CA MET A 87 6.26 7.80 -10.64
C MET A 87 7.46 8.70 -10.39
N ARG A 88 7.50 9.90 -11.02
CA ARG A 88 8.57 10.87 -10.74
C ARG A 88 8.60 11.34 -9.29
N ARG A 89 7.44 11.65 -8.69
CA ARG A 89 7.37 12.02 -7.26
C ARG A 89 7.80 10.87 -6.35
N TYR A 90 7.39 9.65 -6.70
CA TYR A 90 7.80 8.46 -5.98
C TYR A 90 9.33 8.28 -5.98
N ASP A 91 9.96 8.40 -7.14
CA ASP A 91 11.42 8.23 -7.29
C ASP A 91 12.22 9.37 -6.64
N GLN A 92 11.70 10.60 -6.63
CA GLN A 92 12.41 11.79 -6.14
C GLN A 92 12.30 12.00 -4.61
N ASP A 93 11.11 11.80 -4.04
CA ASP A 93 10.78 12.40 -2.73
C ASP A 93 10.69 11.41 -1.56
N ASN A 94 10.67 10.11 -1.85
CA ASN A 94 10.03 9.16 -0.94
C ASN A 94 10.93 8.06 -0.38
N ASP A 95 12.04 7.69 -1.03
CA ASP A 95 12.82 6.50 -0.64
C ASP A 95 13.17 6.46 0.86
N ARG A 96 13.69 7.57 1.40
CA ARG A 96 14.08 7.63 2.82
C ARG A 96 12.88 7.66 3.77
N LYS A 97 11.81 8.38 3.42
CA LYS A 97 10.63 8.54 4.29
C LYS A 97 9.83 7.24 4.32
N LEU A 98 9.73 6.56 3.18
CA LEU A 98 9.11 5.25 3.06
C LEU A 98 9.86 4.19 3.85
N TYR A 99 11.19 4.15 3.73
CA TYR A 99 12.01 3.22 4.49
C TYR A 99 11.78 3.33 6.00
N VAL A 100 11.72 4.56 6.52
CA VAL A 100 11.45 4.81 7.95
C VAL A 100 10.04 4.37 8.34
N ALA A 101 9.03 4.65 7.51
CA ALA A 101 7.66 4.22 7.77
C ALA A 101 7.54 2.69 7.77
N GLU A 102 8.14 2.02 6.78
CA GLU A 102 8.16 0.56 6.67
C GLU A 102 8.90 -0.09 7.83
N LEU A 103 10.02 0.47 8.28
CA LEU A 103 10.73 0.00 9.47
C LEU A 103 9.83 0.03 10.72
N ILE A 104 9.09 1.12 10.93
CA ILE A 104 8.10 1.19 12.03
C ILE A 104 7.07 0.07 11.88
N GLY A 105 6.54 -0.14 10.68
CA GLY A 105 5.59 -1.22 10.36
C GLY A 105 6.13 -2.62 10.65
N MET A 106 7.39 -2.89 10.29
CA MET A 106 8.04 -4.17 10.56
C MET A 106 8.24 -4.41 12.07
N ASN A 107 8.55 -3.37 12.83
CA ASN A 107 8.64 -3.47 14.29
C ASN A 107 7.27 -3.75 14.93
N VAL A 108 6.20 -3.12 14.41
CA VAL A 108 4.83 -3.45 14.82
C VAL A 108 4.52 -4.92 14.52
N LEU A 109 4.79 -5.37 13.29
CA LEU A 109 4.55 -6.75 12.88
C LEU A 109 5.34 -7.75 13.76
N THR A 110 6.60 -7.46 14.01
CA THR A 110 7.48 -8.28 14.87
C THR A 110 6.94 -8.35 16.29
N SER A 111 6.52 -7.22 16.86
CA SER A 111 5.94 -7.19 18.20
C SER A 111 4.64 -7.97 18.31
N ILE A 112 3.82 -8.00 17.25
CA ILE A 112 2.59 -8.81 17.21
C ILE A 112 2.95 -10.28 17.15
N LYS A 113 3.86 -10.68 16.24
CA LYS A 113 4.33 -12.06 16.10
C LYS A 113 4.96 -12.60 17.39
N ALA A 114 5.68 -11.75 18.13
CA ALA A 114 6.29 -12.08 19.41
C ALA A 114 5.31 -12.04 20.60
N GLN A 115 4.03 -11.71 20.37
CA GLN A 115 3.01 -11.52 21.41
C GLN A 115 3.40 -10.50 22.50
N SER A 116 4.33 -9.60 22.21
CA SER A 116 4.80 -8.58 23.16
C SER A 116 3.95 -7.30 23.13
N PHE A 117 3.15 -7.10 22.07
CA PHE A 117 2.20 -5.99 21.90
C PHE A 117 2.72 -4.61 22.37
N GLN A 118 3.94 -4.27 21.97
CA GLN A 118 4.59 -3.03 22.35
C GLN A 118 3.79 -1.82 21.88
N GLY A 119 3.64 -0.83 22.76
CA GLY A 119 2.96 0.41 22.43
C GLY A 119 3.68 1.16 21.31
N LEU A 120 2.92 1.64 20.31
CA LEU A 120 3.49 2.47 19.24
C LEU A 120 3.97 3.83 19.76
N HIS A 121 3.20 4.43 20.67
CA HIS A 121 3.41 5.79 21.20
C HIS A 121 3.89 5.82 22.65
N SER A 122 4.02 4.67 23.32
CA SER A 122 4.39 4.61 24.73
C SER A 122 5.80 5.15 24.96
N PRO A 123 6.12 5.60 26.20
CA PRO A 123 7.50 5.65 26.65
C PRO A 123 8.18 4.30 26.34
N ASP A 124 9.34 4.34 25.71
CA ASP A 124 10.10 3.16 25.21
C ASP A 124 9.39 2.30 24.14
N GLY A 125 8.31 2.82 23.57
CA GLY A 125 7.57 2.19 22.48
C GLY A 125 8.30 2.20 21.14
N ILE A 126 7.67 1.61 20.13
CA ILE A 126 8.27 1.39 18.81
C ILE A 126 8.82 2.68 18.18
N LEU A 127 8.10 3.81 18.29
CA LEU A 127 8.59 5.07 17.74
C LEU A 127 9.84 5.60 18.45
N GLU A 128 9.96 5.44 19.78
CA GLU A 128 11.16 5.85 20.51
C GLU A 128 12.35 4.93 20.19
N GLN A 129 12.11 3.63 20.01
CA GLN A 129 13.15 2.68 19.59
C GLN A 129 13.69 3.02 18.19
N VAL A 130 12.79 3.29 17.22
CA VAL A 130 13.19 3.71 15.86
C VAL A 130 13.95 5.05 15.91
N ARG A 131 13.52 5.98 16.76
CA ARG A 131 14.21 7.25 16.97
C ARG A 131 15.61 7.06 17.55
N ALA A 132 15.75 6.24 18.60
CA ALA A 132 17.03 5.95 19.23
C ALA A 132 18.00 5.31 18.24
N TYR A 133 17.53 4.31 17.49
CA TYR A 133 18.29 3.71 16.39
C TYR A 133 18.72 4.74 15.35
N ALA A 134 17.81 5.63 14.92
CA ALA A 134 18.11 6.67 13.95
C ALA A 134 19.12 7.71 14.48
N GLN A 135 19.10 8.02 15.77
CA GLN A 135 20.08 8.90 16.41
C GLN A 135 21.47 8.26 16.43
N GLN A 136 21.56 6.99 16.86
CA GLN A 136 22.81 6.22 16.89
C GLN A 136 23.43 6.09 15.49
N ASN A 137 22.61 5.78 14.49
CA ASN A 137 23.05 5.57 13.10
C ASN A 137 23.05 6.83 12.24
N LYS A 138 22.89 8.01 12.86
CA LYS A 138 22.88 9.31 12.19
C LYS A 138 21.88 9.42 11.01
N VAL A 139 20.74 8.73 11.07
CA VAL A 139 19.68 8.82 10.06
C VAL A 139 18.90 10.13 10.19
N ILE A 140 19.14 11.10 9.30
CA ILE A 140 18.42 12.37 9.19
C ILE A 140 16.93 12.11 8.89
N GLY A 141 16.02 12.93 9.45
CA GLY A 141 14.57 12.81 9.26
C GLY A 141 13.86 11.87 10.24
N ALA A 142 14.58 10.88 10.80
CA ALA A 142 14.05 9.92 11.77
C ALA A 142 14.44 10.21 13.23
N ARG A 143 15.17 11.31 13.50
CA ARG A 143 15.59 11.69 14.88
C ARG A 143 14.55 12.52 15.64
N ASN A 144 13.57 13.08 14.92
CA ASN A 144 12.53 13.95 15.46
C ASN A 144 11.21 13.17 15.54
N LYS A 145 10.65 13.05 16.75
CA LYS A 145 9.41 12.34 17.03
C LYS A 145 8.23 12.86 16.19
N ALA A 146 8.12 14.17 15.98
CA ALA A 146 7.05 14.76 15.18
C ALA A 146 7.17 14.37 13.69
N LEU A 147 8.40 14.33 13.15
CA LEU A 147 8.65 13.88 11.77
C LEU A 147 8.41 12.38 11.59
N LEU A 148 8.78 11.57 12.57
CA LEU A 148 8.46 10.13 12.59
C LEU A 148 6.94 9.90 12.58
N LEU A 149 6.21 10.60 13.45
CA LEU A 149 4.76 10.50 13.52
C LEU A 149 4.09 10.97 12.23
N LYS A 150 4.58 12.07 11.64
CA LYS A 150 4.11 12.54 10.33
C LYS A 150 4.33 11.48 9.26
N SER A 151 5.54 10.91 9.18
CA SER A 151 5.89 9.88 8.19
C SER A 151 5.02 8.63 8.37
N TRP A 152 4.86 8.14 9.60
CA TRP A 152 3.97 7.02 9.91
C TRP A 152 2.54 7.25 9.41
N ARG A 153 1.96 8.41 9.73
CA ARG A 153 0.58 8.75 9.33
C ARG A 153 0.43 8.92 7.83
N THR A 154 1.39 9.58 7.20
CA THR A 154 1.38 9.83 5.76
C THR A 154 1.46 8.52 4.98
N TYR A 155 2.38 7.63 5.35
CA TYR A 155 2.69 6.43 4.56
C TYR A 155 2.06 5.14 5.10
N LEU A 156 1.02 5.24 5.93
CA LEU A 156 0.37 4.08 6.55
C LEU A 156 -0.14 3.04 5.54
N GLY A 157 -0.58 3.49 4.36
CA GLY A 157 -0.99 2.60 3.27
C GLY A 157 0.16 1.73 2.75
N VAL A 158 1.36 2.32 2.57
CA VAL A 158 2.58 1.58 2.17
C VAL A 158 2.97 0.59 3.26
N VAL A 159 2.91 1.01 4.52
CA VAL A 159 3.21 0.15 5.66
C VAL A 159 2.30 -1.07 5.70
N HIS A 160 0.98 -0.88 5.59
CA HIS A 160 0.03 -1.98 5.58
C HIS A 160 0.26 -2.93 4.41
N LEU A 161 0.55 -2.40 3.22
CA LEU A 161 0.88 -3.23 2.06
C LEU A 161 2.14 -4.07 2.32
N GLY A 162 3.21 -3.47 2.82
CA GLY A 162 4.45 -4.18 3.15
C GLY A 162 4.27 -5.25 4.24
N MET A 163 3.48 -4.96 5.28
CA MET A 163 3.13 -5.94 6.31
C MET A 163 2.32 -7.10 5.75
N ALA A 164 1.33 -6.82 4.89
CA ALA A 164 0.53 -7.85 4.24
C ALA A 164 1.40 -8.75 3.36
N MET A 165 2.28 -8.18 2.54
CA MET A 165 3.24 -8.93 1.72
C MET A 165 4.12 -9.85 2.56
N GLN A 166 4.63 -9.37 3.71
CA GLN A 166 5.43 -10.17 4.65
C GLN A 166 4.62 -11.30 5.30
N LEU A 167 3.36 -11.06 5.65
CA LEU A 167 2.49 -12.08 6.22
C LEU A 167 2.17 -13.19 5.23
N CYS A 168 1.86 -12.82 3.98
CA CYS A 168 1.55 -13.78 2.93
C CYS A 168 2.79 -14.52 2.42
N ALA A 169 3.96 -13.88 2.41
CA ALA A 169 5.22 -14.57 2.14
C ALA A 169 5.52 -15.66 3.19
N ALA A 170 5.15 -15.42 4.45
CA ALA A 170 5.29 -16.39 5.54
C ALA A 170 4.15 -17.43 5.59
N ASN A 171 3.00 -17.12 4.99
CA ASN A 171 1.80 -17.98 4.99
C ASN A 171 1.15 -17.89 3.60
N PRO A 172 1.57 -18.72 2.63
CA PRO A 172 1.07 -18.66 1.26
C PRO A 172 -0.45 -18.85 1.14
N GLU A 173 -1.06 -19.45 2.16
CA GLU A 173 -2.51 -19.66 2.27
C GLU A 173 -3.30 -18.36 2.54
N LEU A 174 -2.64 -17.29 2.99
CA LEU A 174 -3.29 -16.01 3.27
C LEU A 174 -3.53 -15.22 1.98
N ASP A 175 -4.79 -14.83 1.77
CA ASP A 175 -5.21 -14.07 0.59
C ASP A 175 -4.91 -12.56 0.70
N LEU A 176 -4.12 -12.05 -0.24
CA LEU A 176 -3.80 -10.61 -0.40
C LEU A 176 -4.88 -9.80 -1.13
N SER A 177 -5.99 -10.43 -1.54
CA SER A 177 -6.95 -9.82 -2.45
C SER A 177 -7.62 -8.53 -1.93
N ARG A 178 -7.52 -8.25 -0.62
CA ARG A 178 -8.17 -7.12 0.03
C ARG A 178 -7.24 -6.38 0.98
N PHE A 179 -7.02 -5.10 0.72
CA PHE A 179 -6.32 -4.20 1.65
C PHE A 179 -6.97 -2.81 1.68
N SER A 180 -6.81 -2.10 2.80
CA SER A 180 -7.38 -0.75 2.96
C SER A 180 -6.40 0.31 2.46
N ALA A 181 -6.77 1.02 1.40
CA ALA A 181 -5.97 2.07 0.76
C ALA A 181 -5.95 3.40 1.54
N ALA A 182 -6.90 3.59 2.46
CA ALA A 182 -6.99 4.74 3.34
C ALA A 182 -7.34 4.27 4.75
N PRO A 183 -6.37 3.72 5.49
CA PRO A 183 -6.60 3.28 6.85
C PRO A 183 -6.86 4.49 7.75
N SER A 184 -8.13 4.83 7.95
CA SER A 184 -8.57 5.75 9.01
C SER A 184 -8.88 5.01 10.32
N ALA A 185 -8.56 3.72 10.41
CA ALA A 185 -8.98 2.87 11.52
C ALA A 185 -7.83 2.03 12.09
N ARG A 186 -7.92 1.82 13.40
CA ARG A 186 -7.22 0.83 14.22
C ARG A 186 -7.09 -0.50 13.47
N LEU A 187 -6.05 -1.27 13.78
CA LEU A 187 -5.77 -2.63 13.29
C LEU A 187 -6.87 -3.64 13.70
N SER A 188 -8.15 -3.39 13.38
CA SER A 188 -9.31 -4.20 13.76
C SER A 188 -9.81 -5.13 12.64
N HIS A 189 -9.11 -5.21 11.51
CA HIS A 189 -9.48 -6.08 10.38
C HIS A 189 -8.52 -7.24 10.12
N LEU A 190 -7.50 -7.40 10.96
CA LEU A 190 -7.00 -8.74 11.22
C LEU A 190 -8.01 -9.35 12.19
N SER A 191 -8.83 -10.30 11.73
CA SER A 191 -9.71 -11.09 12.57
C SER A 191 -8.86 -11.93 13.53
N PHE A 192 -8.33 -11.29 14.56
CA PHE A 192 -7.92 -11.96 15.78
C PHE A 192 -9.20 -12.06 16.62
N GLU A 193 -9.74 -13.27 16.74
CA GLU A 193 -10.68 -13.59 17.81
C GLU A 193 -9.99 -13.30 19.15
N GLY A 194 -10.15 -12.08 19.65
CA GLY A 194 -9.41 -11.60 20.82
C GLY A 194 -9.57 -10.11 21.08
N ASP A 195 -10.71 -9.52 20.70
CA ASP A 195 -10.95 -8.08 20.78
C ASP A 195 -11.36 -7.64 22.20
N ARG A 196 -10.46 -7.88 23.19
CA ARG A 196 -10.62 -7.43 24.59
C ARG A 196 -9.34 -6.84 25.21
N ALA A 197 -8.39 -6.32 24.42
CA ALA A 197 -7.11 -5.87 24.96
C ALA A 197 -6.86 -4.34 24.97
N PHE A 198 -7.82 -3.50 24.59
CA PHE A 198 -7.64 -2.05 24.69
C PHE A 198 -8.76 -1.40 25.50
N PRO A 199 -8.57 -1.18 26.82
CA PRO A 199 -9.43 -0.25 27.54
C PRO A 199 -9.22 1.14 26.93
N ALA A 200 -10.30 1.71 26.40
CA ALA A 200 -10.39 3.14 26.21
C ALA A 200 -10.42 3.77 27.60
N GLN A 201 -9.36 4.46 27.99
CA GLN A 201 -9.43 5.39 29.12
C GLN A 201 -8.76 6.72 28.76
N CYS A 202 -9.63 7.74 28.83
CA CYS A 202 -9.43 9.19 28.94
C CYS A 202 -8.88 9.94 27.72
#